data_AF-A0A8T3BMK3-F1
#
_entry.id   AF-A0A8T3BMK3-F1
#
_cell.length_a   1.000
_cell.length_b   1.000
_cell.length_c   1.000
_cell.angle_alpha   90.00
_cell.angle_beta   90.00
_cell.angle_gamma   90.00
#
_symmetry.space_group_name_H-M   'P 1'
#
loop_
_entity.id
_entity.type
_entity.pdbx_description
1 polymer ?
#
loop_
_entity_poly.entity_id
_entity_poly.type
_entity_poly.pdbx_seq_one_letter_code
_entity_poly.pdbx_strand_id
1 'polypeptide(L)'
;MVILSLIVKRARVKAFFKDKKASVDAFGTYVEALVGDLSNMSFLSKALRGVRAIICPSNDGFFSDAGRMKGVQHVILLSQLDVYKGAGVFQAIIKKKSREFAERDQEVVISSGIPYTIIKAGLLQDVQGGKQGFCFDEGVASKGRLNKEDAARICVEALDAVPTKGLMFEVVNGDERVEDWQEWFATKIRNAEGR
;
A
#
# COMPACT_ATOMS: atom_id res chain seq x y z
N MET A 1 4.53 -8.81 5.93
CA MET A 1 5.06 -9.21 4.60
C MET A 1 5.83 -8.06 3.94
N VAL A 2 5.27 -6.84 3.85
CA VAL A 2 5.97 -5.66 3.29
C VAL A 2 7.31 -5.38 4.00
N ILE A 3 7.30 -5.29 5.34
CA ILE A 3 8.52 -5.00 6.12
C ILE A 3 9.64 -6.01 5.83
N LEU A 4 9.32 -7.32 5.82
CA LEU A 4 10.29 -8.37 5.49
C LEU A 4 10.86 -8.19 4.08
N SER A 5 10.00 -7.89 3.10
CA SER A 5 10.42 -7.66 1.71
C SER A 5 11.35 -6.46 1.58
N LEU A 6 11.10 -5.38 2.34
CA LEU A 6 11.97 -4.21 2.40
C LEU A 6 13.33 -4.51 3.05
N ILE A 7 13.35 -5.33 4.11
CA ILE A 7 14.58 -5.80 4.75
C ILE A 7 15.42 -6.61 3.75
N VAL A 8 14.80 -7.51 2.99
CA VAL A 8 15.48 -8.29 1.94
C VAL A 8 16.04 -7.40 0.84
N LYS A 9 15.32 -6.34 0.44
CA LYS A 9 15.82 -5.27 -0.47
C LYS A 9 16.90 -4.38 0.16
N ARG A 10 17.30 -4.61 1.42
CA ARG A 10 18.27 -3.80 2.18
C ARG A 10 17.87 -2.32 2.29
N ALA A 11 16.57 -2.03 2.24
CA ALA A 11 16.06 -0.69 2.45
C ALA A 11 16.21 -0.28 3.91
N ARG A 12 16.41 1.02 4.16
CA ARG A 12 16.30 1.59 5.52
C ARG A 12 14.83 1.79 5.83
N VAL A 13 14.31 1.02 6.78
CA VAL A 13 12.87 0.98 7.08
C VAL A 13 12.60 1.64 8.41
N LYS A 14 11.68 2.62 8.41
CA LYS A 14 10.95 3.02 9.60
C LYS A 14 9.56 2.40 9.53
N ALA A 15 9.12 1.75 10.61
CA ALA A 15 7.83 1.07 10.63
C ALA A 15 7.07 1.41 11.91
N PHE A 16 5.77 1.68 11.77
CA PHE A 16 4.90 1.97 12.90
C PHE A 16 4.42 0.68 13.55
N PHE A 17 4.52 0.64 14.88
CA PHE A 17 4.06 -0.49 15.70
C PHE A 17 3.22 0.00 16.87
N LYS A 18 2.24 -0.82 17.26
CA LYS A 18 1.46 -0.58 18.48
C LYS A 18 2.29 -0.81 19.74
N ASP A 19 3.20 -1.78 19.69
CA ASP A 19 4.05 -2.17 20.80
C ASP A 19 5.51 -2.30 20.36
N LYS A 20 6.42 -1.73 21.15
CA LYS A 20 7.86 -1.78 20.88
C LYS A 20 8.40 -3.19 21.04
N LYS A 21 7.92 -3.97 22.01
CA LYS A 21 8.41 -5.32 22.24
C LYS A 21 8.08 -6.23 21.06
N ALA A 22 6.83 -6.20 20.60
CA ALA A 22 6.42 -6.92 19.39
C ALA A 22 7.28 -6.60 18.15
N SER A 23 7.74 -5.36 18.00
CA SER A 23 8.61 -4.97 16.88
C SER A 23 10.01 -5.59 16.97
N VAL A 24 10.60 -5.64 18.17
CA VAL A 24 11.93 -6.20 18.40
C VAL A 24 11.88 -7.72 18.24
N ASP A 25 10.84 -8.35 18.78
CA ASP A 25 10.66 -9.80 18.67
C ASP A 25 10.48 -10.24 17.20
N ALA A 26 9.80 -9.43 16.38
CA ALA A 26 9.54 -9.76 14.98
C ALA A 26 10.65 -9.35 13.99
N PHE A 27 11.30 -8.20 14.23
CA PHE A 27 12.20 -7.58 13.24
C PHE A 27 13.56 -7.15 13.81
N GLY A 28 13.79 -7.34 15.11
CA GLY A 28 15.06 -6.97 15.76
C GLY A 28 15.47 -5.52 15.49
N THR A 29 16.73 -5.34 15.09
CA THR A 29 17.31 -4.04 14.74
C THR A 29 17.26 -3.71 13.25
N TYR A 30 16.63 -4.56 12.43
CA TYR A 30 16.54 -4.36 10.97
C TYR A 30 15.59 -3.21 10.59
N VAL A 31 14.74 -2.77 11.52
CA VAL A 31 13.81 -1.65 11.32
C VAL A 31 13.91 -0.65 12.47
N GLU A 32 13.77 0.62 12.15
CA GLU A 32 13.52 1.65 13.16
C GLU A 32 12.05 1.58 13.57
N ALA A 33 11.79 1.01 14.74
CA ALA A 33 10.44 0.89 15.29
C ALA A 33 9.93 2.24 15.81
N LEU A 34 8.86 2.72 15.20
CA LEU A 34 8.15 3.93 15.61
C LEU A 34 6.91 3.52 16.41
N VAL A 35 6.91 3.84 17.70
CA VAL A 35 5.76 3.59 18.58
C VAL A 35 5.22 4.90 19.07
N GLY A 36 3.97 5.19 18.71
CA GLY A 36 3.31 6.45 19.01
C GLY A 36 2.04 6.62 18.20
N ASP A 37 1.31 7.69 18.51
CA ASP A 37 0.05 8.01 17.86
C ASP A 37 0.28 8.81 16.56
N LEU A 38 -0.24 8.31 15.45
CA LEU A 38 -0.21 8.94 14.14
C LEU A 38 -1.02 10.25 14.09
N SER A 39 -1.94 10.45 15.03
CA SER A 39 -2.66 11.71 15.19
C SER A 39 -1.78 12.83 15.77
N ASN A 40 -0.66 12.49 16.41
CA ASN A 40 0.25 13.45 17.03
C ASN A 40 1.23 14.06 16.01
N MET A 41 1.05 15.34 15.71
CA MET A 41 1.85 16.09 14.73
C MET A 41 3.35 16.11 15.03
N SER A 42 3.75 16.23 16.29
CA SER A 42 5.17 16.27 16.68
C SER A 42 5.84 14.91 16.47
N PHE A 43 5.12 13.83 16.80
CA PHE A 43 5.57 12.47 16.55
C PHE A 43 5.69 12.18 15.06
N LEU A 44 4.65 12.51 14.28
CA LEU A 44 4.64 12.25 12.84
C LEU A 44 5.71 13.03 12.08
N SER A 45 5.94 14.30 12.42
CA SER A 45 7.03 15.11 11.85
C SER A 45 8.40 14.48 12.11
N LYS A 46 8.64 13.97 13.33
CA LYS A 46 9.89 13.23 13.66
C LYS A 46 9.98 11.91 12.90
N ALA A 47 8.89 11.17 12.80
CA ALA A 47 8.82 9.90 12.08
C ALA A 47 9.18 10.08 10.60
N LEU A 48 8.58 11.08 9.93
CA LEU A 48 8.75 11.33 8.51
C LEU A 48 10.06 12.04 8.15
N ARG A 49 10.83 12.51 9.13
CA ARG A 49 12.14 13.13 8.88
C ARG A 49 13.07 12.17 8.14
N GLY A 50 13.46 12.58 6.92
CA GLY A 50 14.34 11.81 6.04
C GLY A 50 13.67 10.65 5.29
N VAL A 51 12.35 10.52 5.41
CA VAL A 51 11.55 9.51 4.68
C VAL A 51 11.22 10.04 3.29
N ARG A 52 11.67 9.33 2.25
CA ARG A 52 11.39 9.69 0.85
C ARG A 52 10.17 8.99 0.27
N ALA A 53 9.81 7.83 0.80
CA ALA A 53 8.66 7.07 0.33
C ALA A 53 7.87 6.51 1.50
N ILE A 54 6.55 6.48 1.37
CA ILE A 54 5.64 5.87 2.34
C ILE A 54 4.94 4.70 1.65
N ILE A 55 4.90 3.54 2.32
CA ILE A 55 4.01 2.43 1.94
C ILE A 55 2.94 2.31 3.02
N CYS A 56 1.68 2.42 2.61
CA CYS A 56 0.51 2.18 3.45
C CYS A 56 -0.18 0.89 2.98
N PRO A 57 0.12 -0.24 3.62
CA PRO A 57 -0.44 -1.54 3.24
C PRO A 57 -1.88 -1.75 3.78
N SER A 58 -2.45 -0.76 4.44
CA SER A 58 -3.74 -0.83 5.13
C SER A 58 -4.39 0.55 5.23
N ASN A 59 -5.73 0.55 5.23
CA ASN A 59 -6.55 1.76 5.40
C ASN A 59 -6.64 2.12 6.90
N ASP A 60 -5.52 2.56 7.49
CA ASP A 60 -5.42 2.81 8.94
C ASP A 60 -5.64 4.30 9.32
N GLY A 61 -6.13 5.13 8.38
CA GLY A 61 -6.40 6.55 8.63
C GLY A 61 -5.14 7.42 8.77
N PHE A 62 -4.00 6.93 8.28
CA PHE A 62 -2.72 7.64 8.28
C PHE A 62 -2.80 8.98 7.53
N PHE A 63 -3.58 9.02 6.45
CA PHE A 63 -3.70 10.18 5.56
C PHE A 63 -4.83 11.12 6.00
N SER A 64 -4.91 11.52 7.27
CA SER A 64 -5.92 12.50 7.69
C SER A 64 -5.61 13.93 7.24
N ASP A 65 -4.36 14.23 6.82
CA ASP A 65 -3.94 15.55 6.37
C ASP A 65 -2.62 15.46 5.57
N ALA A 66 -2.68 15.90 4.31
CA ALA A 66 -1.57 15.85 3.37
C ALA A 66 -0.38 16.77 3.72
N GLY A 67 -0.62 17.84 4.48
CA GLY A 67 0.43 18.79 4.90
C GLY A 67 1.51 18.16 5.79
N ARG A 68 1.26 16.94 6.27
CA ARG A 68 2.14 16.19 7.18
C ARG A 68 3.31 15.51 6.46
N MET A 69 3.29 15.40 5.14
CA MET A 69 4.22 14.58 4.35
C MET A 69 5.36 15.38 3.68
N LYS A 70 5.85 16.43 4.33
CA LYS A 70 6.92 17.27 3.77
C LYS A 70 8.20 16.45 3.53
N GLY A 71 8.70 16.47 2.29
CA GLY A 71 9.92 15.77 1.87
C GLY A 71 9.69 14.34 1.38
N VAL A 72 8.47 13.83 1.48
CA VAL A 72 8.07 12.58 0.82
C VAL A 72 7.96 12.85 -0.68
N GLN A 73 8.52 11.94 -1.46
CA GLN A 73 8.59 11.99 -2.92
C GLN A 73 7.66 10.96 -3.56
N HIS A 74 7.25 9.93 -2.81
CA HIS A 74 6.37 8.89 -3.33
C HIS A 74 5.48 8.28 -2.24
N VAL A 75 4.19 8.13 -2.53
CA VAL A 75 3.22 7.47 -1.65
C VAL A 75 2.64 6.24 -2.34
N ILE A 76 2.79 5.08 -1.73
CA ILE A 76 2.24 3.81 -2.21
C ILE A 76 1.12 3.40 -1.28
N LEU A 77 -0.11 3.35 -1.80
CA LEU A 77 -1.30 3.00 -1.05
C LEU A 77 -1.86 1.67 -1.56
N LEU A 78 -1.89 0.66 -0.70
CA LEU A 78 -2.65 -0.56 -0.95
C LEU A 78 -4.10 -0.32 -0.52
N SER A 79 -4.97 -0.07 -1.48
CA SER A 79 -6.37 0.24 -1.21
C SER A 79 -7.23 -1.00 -1.40
N GLN A 80 -7.95 -1.39 -0.36
CA GLN A 80 -8.92 -2.49 -0.41
C GLN A 80 -10.33 -1.94 -0.40
N LEU A 81 -11.06 -2.08 -1.51
CA LEU A 81 -12.42 -1.56 -1.66
C LEU A 81 -13.49 -2.53 -1.15
N ASP A 82 -13.20 -3.83 -1.07
CA ASP A 82 -14.16 -4.87 -0.67
C ASP A 82 -13.56 -5.83 0.36
N VAL A 83 -13.74 -5.49 1.63
CA VAL A 83 -13.38 -6.35 2.76
C VAL A 83 -14.59 -7.27 3.07
N TYR A 84 -14.42 -8.57 2.83
CA TYR A 84 -15.34 -9.70 3.08
C TYR A 84 -16.50 -9.94 2.08
N LYS A 85 -16.48 -11.12 1.44
CA LYS A 85 -17.67 -11.76 0.83
C LYS A 85 -18.34 -12.62 1.91
N GLY A 86 -19.33 -12.07 2.60
CA GLY A 86 -20.24 -12.83 3.44
C GLY A 86 -21.62 -12.19 3.46
N ALA A 87 -22.66 -13.03 3.48
CA ALA A 87 -24.05 -12.60 3.45
C ALA A 87 -24.52 -12.27 4.87
N GLY A 88 -24.63 -10.98 5.21
CA GLY A 88 -25.18 -10.52 6.49
C GLY A 88 -25.31 -9.00 6.59
N VAL A 89 -26.37 -8.52 7.24
CA VAL A 89 -26.69 -7.08 7.37
C VAL A 89 -25.57 -6.30 8.08
N PHE A 90 -24.99 -6.87 9.14
CA PHE A 90 -23.84 -6.26 9.84
C PHE A 90 -22.58 -6.18 8.96
N GLN A 91 -22.37 -7.14 8.06
CA GLN A 91 -21.22 -7.14 7.16
C GLN A 91 -21.37 -6.12 6.03
N ALA A 92 -22.59 -5.86 5.55
CA ALA A 92 -22.85 -4.79 4.58
C ALA A 92 -22.48 -3.39 5.14
N ILE A 93 -22.71 -3.17 6.44
CA ILE A 93 -22.33 -1.91 7.12
C ILE A 93 -20.80 -1.80 7.25
N ILE A 94 -20.11 -2.89 7.63
CA ILE A 94 -18.64 -2.93 7.71
C ILE A 94 -18.02 -2.71 6.32
N LYS A 95 -18.61 -3.33 5.29
CA LYS A 95 -18.21 -3.20 3.88
C LYS A 95 -18.31 -1.74 3.42
N LYS A 96 -19.44 -1.08 3.69
CA LYS A 96 -19.65 0.33 3.34
C LYS A 96 -18.61 1.23 4.02
N LYS A 97 -18.39 1.07 5.32
CA LYS A 97 -17.38 1.85 6.06
C LYS A 97 -15.96 1.63 5.53
N SER A 98 -15.57 0.38 5.30
CA SER A 98 -14.22 0.04 4.81
C SER A 98 -13.96 0.63 3.42
N ARG A 99 -14.97 0.59 2.55
CA ARG A 99 -14.93 1.22 1.23
C ARG A 99 -14.83 2.74 1.33
N GLU A 100 -15.64 3.37 2.19
CA GLU A 100 -15.55 4.82 2.42
C GLU A 100 -14.16 5.23 2.94
N PHE A 101 -13.54 4.44 3.83
CA PHE A 101 -12.17 4.71 4.29
C PHE A 101 -11.15 4.56 3.15
N ALA A 102 -11.27 3.50 2.35
CA ALA A 102 -10.42 3.27 1.19
C ALA A 102 -10.51 4.42 0.17
N GLU A 103 -11.72 4.89 -0.12
CA GLU A 103 -11.97 6.02 -1.04
C GLU A 103 -11.45 7.34 -0.46
N ARG A 104 -11.65 7.60 0.85
CA ARG A 104 -11.09 8.78 1.52
C ARG A 104 -9.56 8.80 1.52
N ASP A 105 -8.92 7.68 1.85
CA ASP A 105 -7.46 7.58 1.84
C ASP A 105 -6.90 7.79 0.42
N GLN A 106 -7.57 7.26 -0.61
CA GLN A 106 -7.22 7.54 -2.01
C GLN A 106 -7.33 9.03 -2.32
N GLU A 107 -8.43 9.67 -1.94
CA GLU A 107 -8.66 11.11 -2.19
C GLU A 107 -7.61 11.98 -1.49
N VAL A 108 -7.21 11.64 -0.26
CA VAL A 108 -6.16 12.39 0.43
C VAL A 108 -4.79 12.20 -0.25
N VAL A 109 -4.47 10.98 -0.67
CA VAL A 109 -3.23 10.73 -1.43
C VAL A 109 -3.22 11.52 -2.74
N ILE A 110 -4.33 11.52 -3.47
CA ILE A 110 -4.47 12.25 -4.75
C ILE A 110 -4.36 13.77 -4.53
N SER A 111 -5.07 14.30 -3.54
CA SER A 111 -5.08 15.74 -3.22
C SER A 111 -3.80 16.23 -2.57
N SER A 112 -2.92 15.33 -2.11
CA SER A 112 -1.64 15.70 -1.50
C SER A 112 -0.65 16.37 -2.45
N GLY A 113 -0.82 16.17 -3.77
CA GLY A 113 0.12 16.64 -4.78
C GLY A 113 1.48 15.92 -4.77
N ILE A 114 1.64 14.89 -3.93
CA ILE A 114 2.83 14.03 -3.91
C ILE A 114 2.63 12.91 -4.93
N PRO A 115 3.64 12.57 -5.74
CA PRO A 115 3.57 11.41 -6.61
C PRO A 115 3.09 10.16 -5.88
N TYR A 116 2.19 9.41 -6.50
CA TYR A 116 1.57 8.27 -5.83
C TYR A 116 1.38 7.05 -6.70
N THR A 117 1.32 5.88 -6.06
CA THR A 117 0.88 4.62 -6.66
C THR A 117 -0.24 4.03 -5.81
N ILE A 118 -1.46 4.03 -6.32
CA ILE A 118 -2.63 3.44 -5.66
C ILE A 118 -2.89 2.06 -6.26
N ILE A 119 -2.71 1.03 -5.44
CA ILE A 119 -2.90 -0.38 -5.80
C ILE A 119 -4.26 -0.80 -5.25
N LYS A 120 -5.27 -0.86 -6.12
CA LYS A 120 -6.62 -1.32 -5.75
C LYS A 120 -6.65 -2.84 -5.75
N ALA A 121 -6.46 -3.43 -4.58
CA ALA A 121 -6.39 -4.89 -4.44
C ALA A 121 -7.78 -5.50 -4.23
N GLY A 122 -7.94 -6.73 -4.75
CA GLY A 122 -9.05 -7.59 -4.32
C GLY A 122 -8.92 -8.07 -2.88
N LEU A 123 -9.76 -9.04 -2.51
CA LEU A 123 -9.79 -9.56 -1.14
C LEU A 123 -8.44 -10.20 -0.78
N LEU A 124 -7.76 -9.64 0.22
CA LEU A 124 -6.47 -10.16 0.66
C LEU A 124 -6.63 -11.53 1.33
N GLN A 125 -5.78 -12.47 0.96
CA GLN A 125 -5.77 -13.83 1.52
C GLN A 125 -4.40 -14.23 2.04
N ASP A 126 -4.41 -15.04 3.10
CA ASP A 126 -3.21 -15.55 3.77
C ASP A 126 -2.79 -16.89 3.16
N VAL A 127 -2.38 -16.82 1.90
CA VAL A 127 -1.87 -17.94 1.11
C VAL A 127 -0.50 -17.53 0.59
N GLN A 128 0.40 -18.51 0.47
CA GLN A 128 1.72 -18.31 -0.10
C GLN A 128 1.62 -17.65 -1.49
N GLY A 129 2.35 -16.56 -1.68
CA GLY A 129 2.44 -15.82 -2.93
C GLY A 129 3.39 -16.47 -3.94
N GLY A 130 3.53 -15.84 -5.10
CA GLY A 130 4.45 -16.23 -6.17
C GLY A 130 4.07 -17.49 -6.94
N LYS A 131 2.93 -18.12 -6.62
CA LYS A 131 2.43 -19.33 -7.31
C LYS A 131 1.49 -19.02 -8.47
N GLN A 132 0.73 -17.94 -8.34
CA GLN A 132 -0.25 -17.50 -9.33
C GLN A 132 0.27 -16.23 -10.00
N GLY A 133 -0.19 -15.98 -11.23
CA GLY A 133 0.02 -14.70 -11.88
C GLY A 133 -0.92 -13.63 -11.32
N PHE A 134 -1.15 -12.63 -12.15
CA PHE A 134 -1.94 -11.45 -11.83
C PHE A 134 -3.04 -11.24 -12.87
N CYS A 135 -3.99 -10.38 -12.54
CA CYS A 135 -4.95 -9.82 -13.48
C CYS A 135 -5.18 -8.36 -13.08
N PHE A 136 -5.04 -7.46 -14.06
CA PHE A 136 -5.06 -6.02 -13.86
C PHE A 136 -6.22 -5.33 -14.59
N ASP A 137 -7.24 -6.09 -15.00
CA ASP A 137 -8.39 -5.56 -15.73
C ASP A 137 -9.24 -4.65 -14.84
N GLU A 138 -10.01 -3.76 -15.46
CA GLU A 138 -10.90 -2.86 -14.72
C GLU A 138 -12.03 -3.64 -14.03
N GLY A 139 -12.30 -3.31 -12.75
CA GLY A 139 -13.35 -3.93 -11.93
C GLY A 139 -12.99 -5.29 -11.30
N VAL A 140 -11.80 -5.84 -11.54
CA VAL A 140 -11.38 -7.14 -10.99
C VAL A 140 -11.21 -7.11 -9.48
N ALA A 141 -10.81 -5.97 -8.91
CA ALA A 141 -10.61 -5.84 -7.47
C ALA A 141 -11.92 -6.08 -6.68
N SER A 142 -13.08 -5.80 -7.28
CA SER A 142 -14.37 -6.05 -6.63
C SER A 142 -14.78 -7.54 -6.59
N LYS A 143 -14.11 -8.39 -7.37
CA LYS A 143 -14.52 -9.78 -7.59
C LYS A 143 -13.48 -10.81 -7.17
N GLY A 144 -12.19 -10.50 -7.32
CA GLY A 144 -11.10 -11.44 -7.11
C GLY A 144 -10.42 -11.35 -5.74
N ARG A 145 -9.32 -12.09 -5.61
CA ARG A 145 -8.52 -12.21 -4.38
C ARG A 145 -7.05 -11.94 -4.71
N LEU A 146 -6.30 -11.42 -3.74
CA LEU A 146 -4.87 -11.20 -3.87
C LEU A 146 -4.14 -11.77 -2.66
N ASN A 147 -3.08 -12.54 -2.87
CA ASN A 147 -2.26 -13.05 -1.78
C ASN A 147 -1.53 -11.89 -1.09
N LYS A 148 -1.44 -11.91 0.25
CA LYS A 148 -0.74 -10.87 1.00
C LYS A 148 0.74 -10.73 0.62
N GLU A 149 1.40 -11.84 0.29
CA GLU A 149 2.79 -11.85 -0.19
C GLU A 149 2.93 -11.17 -1.54
N ASP A 150 2.02 -11.44 -2.47
CA ASP A 150 1.99 -10.83 -3.80
C ASP A 150 1.68 -9.32 -3.70
N ALA A 151 0.69 -8.95 -2.88
CA ALA A 151 0.39 -7.55 -2.59
C ALA A 151 1.62 -6.81 -2.02
N ALA A 152 2.33 -7.45 -1.09
CA ALA A 152 3.54 -6.90 -0.52
C ALA A 152 4.65 -6.75 -1.57
N ARG A 153 4.81 -7.73 -2.48
CA ARG A 153 5.76 -7.63 -3.59
C ARG A 153 5.44 -6.44 -4.46
N ILE A 154 4.21 -6.29 -4.93
CA ILE A 154 3.79 -5.15 -5.78
C ILE A 154 4.07 -3.81 -5.09
N CYS A 155 3.73 -3.67 -3.80
CA CYS A 155 4.01 -2.44 -3.05
C CYS A 155 5.50 -2.11 -3.00
N VAL A 156 6.35 -3.13 -2.85
CA VAL A 156 7.80 -2.96 -2.74
C VAL A 156 8.46 -2.72 -4.10
N GLU A 157 7.89 -3.25 -5.19
CA GLU A 157 8.34 -2.95 -6.55
C GLU A 157 7.94 -1.55 -7.00
N ALA A 158 6.78 -1.06 -6.54
CA ALA A 158 6.37 0.31 -6.84
C ALA A 158 7.37 1.36 -6.33
N LEU A 159 8.13 1.09 -5.26
CA LEU A 159 9.12 2.04 -4.70
C LEU A 159 10.16 2.52 -5.73
N ASP A 160 10.53 1.65 -6.65
CA ASP A 160 11.57 1.92 -7.63
C ASP A 160 10.99 2.57 -8.91
N ALA A 161 9.67 2.75 -8.99
CA ALA A 161 8.94 3.28 -10.14
C ALA A 161 8.02 4.44 -9.74
N VAL A 162 8.62 5.60 -9.47
CA VAL A 162 7.89 6.81 -9.07
C VAL A 162 7.25 7.48 -10.30
N PRO A 163 5.92 7.60 -10.39
CA PRO A 163 5.25 8.33 -11.47
C PRO A 163 5.44 9.85 -11.33
N THR A 164 5.19 10.62 -12.39
CA THR A 164 5.26 12.08 -12.35
C THR A 164 4.06 12.71 -11.65
N LYS A 165 2.85 12.18 -11.92
CA LYS A 165 1.59 12.63 -11.30
C LYS A 165 1.05 11.57 -10.36
N GLY A 166 0.68 10.42 -10.90
CA GLY A 166 0.14 9.32 -10.13
C GLY A 166 -0.17 8.12 -11.01
N LEU A 167 -0.09 6.94 -10.42
CA LEU A 167 -0.46 5.68 -11.04
C LEU A 167 -1.56 5.03 -10.19
N MET A 168 -2.62 4.56 -10.85
CA MET A 168 -3.68 3.80 -10.19
C MET A 168 -4.04 2.60 -11.05
N PHE A 169 -4.11 1.42 -10.43
CA PHE A 169 -4.52 0.19 -11.12
C PHE A 169 -5.18 -0.78 -10.15
N GLU A 170 -6.00 -1.68 -10.69
CA GLU A 170 -6.59 -2.79 -9.95
C GLU A 170 -5.72 -4.05 -10.08
N VAL A 171 -5.75 -4.91 -9.06
CA VAL A 171 -5.01 -6.17 -9.11
C VAL A 171 -5.65 -7.27 -8.27
N VAL A 172 -5.69 -8.46 -8.85
CA VAL A 172 -6.00 -9.74 -8.21
C VAL A 172 -5.00 -10.80 -8.70
N ASN A 173 -4.94 -11.96 -8.05
CA ASN A 173 -4.24 -13.10 -8.63
C ASN A 173 -5.01 -13.64 -9.86
N GLY A 174 -4.27 -14.03 -10.89
CA GLY A 174 -4.76 -14.52 -12.18
C GLY A 174 -3.67 -15.29 -12.92
N ASP A 175 -3.61 -15.13 -14.24
CA ASP A 175 -2.71 -15.91 -15.10
C ASP A 175 -1.55 -15.07 -15.71
N GLU A 176 -1.63 -13.74 -15.66
CA GLU A 176 -0.58 -12.85 -16.21
C GLU A 176 0.70 -12.97 -15.37
N ARG A 177 1.80 -13.40 -15.99
CA ARG A 177 3.11 -13.43 -15.34
C ARG A 177 3.84 -12.11 -15.56
N VAL A 178 4.22 -11.46 -14.46
CA VAL A 178 5.06 -10.27 -14.47
C VAL A 178 6.46 -10.68 -14.04
N GLU A 179 7.35 -10.85 -15.00
CA GLU A 179 8.75 -11.22 -14.75
C GLU A 179 9.61 -9.98 -14.47
N ASP A 180 9.44 -8.93 -15.29
CA ASP A 180 10.12 -7.65 -15.13
C ASP A 180 9.14 -6.58 -14.60
N TRP A 181 9.16 -6.41 -13.28
CA TRP A 181 8.36 -5.39 -12.61
C TRP A 181 8.77 -3.97 -12.99
N GLN A 182 10.06 -3.73 -13.25
CA GLN A 182 10.54 -2.40 -13.59
C GLN A 182 9.96 -1.95 -14.93
N GLU A 183 10.03 -2.80 -15.96
CA GLU A 183 9.43 -2.49 -17.27
C GLU A 183 7.90 -2.45 -17.22
N TRP A 184 7.28 -3.34 -16.43
CA TRP A 184 5.83 -3.35 -16.25
C TRP A 184 5.35 -2.00 -15.68
N PHE A 185 5.97 -1.52 -14.59
CA PHE A 185 5.62 -0.23 -14.02
C PHE A 185 5.94 0.93 -14.98
N ALA A 186 7.10 0.93 -15.63
CA ALA A 186 7.47 1.96 -16.59
C ALA A 186 6.43 2.08 -17.72
N THR A 187 5.97 0.94 -18.25
CA THR A 187 4.90 0.89 -19.26
C THR A 187 3.59 1.46 -18.73
N LYS A 188 3.17 1.05 -17.52
CA LYS A 188 1.92 1.55 -16.92
C LYS A 188 1.98 3.06 -16.66
N ILE A 189 3.12 3.59 -16.22
CA ILE A 189 3.32 5.02 -15.98
C ILE A 189 3.24 5.80 -17.29
N ARG A 190 3.97 5.38 -18.34
CA ARG A 190 3.90 6.02 -19.66
C ARG A 190 2.48 6.07 -20.21
N ASN A 191 1.73 4.97 -20.06
CA ASN A 191 0.34 4.88 -20.52
C ASN A 191 -0.62 5.76 -19.71
N ALA A 192 -0.35 5.96 -18.42
CA ALA A 192 -1.15 6.83 -17.56
C ALA A 192 -0.86 8.33 -17.81
N GLU A 193 0.38 8.67 -18.15
CA GLU A 193 0.84 10.05 -18.35
C GLU A 193 0.61 10.56 -19.79
N GLY A 194 0.55 9.66 -20.77
CA GLY A 194 0.26 10.00 -22.17
C GLY A 194 -1.23 10.21 -22.47
N ARG A 195 -2.10 10.13 -21.46
CA ARG A 195 -3.54 10.43 -21.53
C ARG A 195 -3.81 11.84 -21.03
#